data_AF-A0A6P8Z471-F1
#
_entry.id   AF-A0A6P8Z471-F1
#
_cell.length_a   1.000
_cell.length_b   1.000
_cell.length_c   1.000
_cell.angle_alpha   90.00
_cell.angle_beta   90.00
_cell.angle_gamma   90.00
#
_symmetry.space_group_name_H-M   'P 1'
#
loop_
_entity.id
_entity.type
_entity.pdbx_description
1 polymer ?
#
loop_
_entity_poly.entity_id
_entity_poly.type
_entity_poly.pdbx_seq_one_letter_code
_entity_poly.pdbx_strand_id
1 'polypeptide(L)'
;MNSNDETCEDEWNELHSRFSKEGLDYSSLSMEQRILHVWRWLVDAESNLLSSRRMLDKLREQQHEELEEMESYIGHIRELAEKRTDHLESETISLRNKLHLTQQQTATLNNLLQRSGLEGLDGLGEESIGEQVAFLVADHLKLMEEVDVLKKIKFSNGVGKECELLSEMVKVTSEKEVLRREVGDATERLSLLEKASRQLQLDNERLAFKLSEALAELEEREAQLKQLGGSDHGGEGLMWISPQRSQQCGRSQSMYTGLCQREPSMSSLRTMTNEVSEDRESLPRNPSEASLLDHDQEPTPRLSRADTRSFGADSTPPSLLLSEPNTSCGSLRRISSLVDTQPVGNTSGPSADLCRLDEVKYLQVEYNALKEQHVALTEKYNTLVFRHIRNKTKRKSQLEELRRRMDTAASSSNCRIESLESQLALQKKALLGEEVFRKRVESDYRRLQEEKRSLVISVLNAESSLRAKEREILTLKKKEEFLEGTTADLLARVLTLKYTKSPSDRPAAKPSFIQSSKTVPNISTVAKSSESPSERKSPLVIAKRHSVTSVTDLGTV
;
A
#
# COMPACT_ATOMS: atom_id res chain seq x y z
N MET A 1 -30.79 -43.27 -27.25
CA MET A 1 -31.71 -42.11 -27.22
C MET A 1 -32.68 -42.17 -26.02
N ASN A 2 -32.30 -42.72 -24.85
CA ASN A 2 -33.20 -42.86 -23.69
C ASN A 2 -32.65 -42.23 -22.39
N SER A 3 -31.81 -41.20 -22.46
CA SER A 3 -31.14 -40.62 -21.27
C SER A 3 -31.73 -39.30 -20.79
N ASN A 4 -32.93 -38.92 -21.21
CA ASN A 4 -33.58 -37.65 -20.82
C ASN A 4 -34.74 -37.82 -19.82
N ASP A 5 -35.08 -39.05 -19.42
CA ASP A 5 -36.24 -39.30 -18.54
C ASP A 5 -35.87 -39.37 -17.04
N GLU A 6 -34.61 -39.70 -16.71
CA GLU A 6 -34.17 -39.82 -15.30
C GLU A 6 -34.16 -38.48 -14.55
N THR A 7 -33.93 -37.35 -15.24
CA THR A 7 -33.92 -36.03 -14.57
C THR A 7 -35.30 -35.56 -14.13
N CYS A 8 -36.38 -36.12 -14.69
CA CYS A 8 -37.75 -35.70 -14.37
C CYS A 8 -38.24 -36.32 -13.05
N GLU A 9 -37.87 -37.57 -12.77
CA GLU A 9 -38.23 -38.22 -11.50
C GLU A 9 -37.56 -37.56 -10.29
N ASP A 10 -36.35 -37.03 -10.47
CA ASP A 10 -35.61 -36.36 -9.39
C ASP A 10 -36.29 -35.07 -8.90
N GLU A 11 -36.85 -34.25 -9.78
CA GLU A 11 -37.54 -32.99 -9.41
C GLU A 11 -38.82 -33.27 -8.59
N TRP A 12 -39.58 -34.30 -8.98
CA TRP A 12 -40.78 -34.69 -8.23
C TRP A 12 -40.43 -35.27 -6.87
N ASN A 13 -39.39 -36.10 -6.78
CA ASN A 13 -38.92 -36.63 -5.51
C ASN A 13 -38.42 -35.51 -4.58
N GLU A 14 -37.75 -34.50 -5.11
CA GLU A 14 -37.33 -33.32 -4.34
C GLU A 14 -38.51 -32.51 -3.81
N LEU A 15 -39.55 -32.34 -4.64
CA LEU A 15 -40.78 -31.66 -4.23
C LEU A 15 -41.47 -32.40 -3.08
N HIS A 16 -41.64 -33.73 -3.19
CA HIS A 16 -42.18 -34.57 -2.12
C HIS A 16 -41.31 -34.51 -0.85
N SER A 17 -39.98 -34.51 -1.01
CA SER A 17 -39.04 -34.35 0.10
C SER A 17 -39.22 -33.01 0.81
N ARG A 18 -39.43 -31.91 0.08
CA ARG A 18 -39.73 -30.59 0.67
C ARG A 18 -41.05 -30.57 1.44
N PHE A 19 -42.12 -31.16 0.90
CA PHE A 19 -43.39 -31.26 1.62
C PHE A 19 -43.21 -32.04 2.94
N SER A 20 -42.51 -33.17 2.89
CA SER A 20 -42.17 -33.97 4.08
C SER A 20 -41.33 -33.19 5.09
N LYS A 21 -40.34 -32.40 4.63
CA LYS A 21 -39.51 -31.54 5.50
C LYS A 21 -40.31 -30.46 6.24
N GLU A 22 -41.40 -29.98 5.66
CA GLU A 22 -42.31 -29.03 6.31
C GLU A 22 -43.39 -29.69 7.18
N GLY A 23 -43.37 -31.02 7.28
CA GLY A 23 -44.38 -31.78 8.02
C GLY A 23 -45.74 -31.86 7.30
N LEU A 24 -45.76 -31.65 5.98
CA LEU A 24 -46.95 -31.71 5.16
C LEU A 24 -46.99 -33.06 4.43
N ASP A 25 -48.02 -33.87 4.67
CA ASP A 25 -48.23 -35.11 3.92
C ASP A 25 -48.77 -34.78 2.51
N TYR A 26 -47.91 -34.94 1.51
CA TYR A 26 -48.21 -34.66 0.11
C TYR A 26 -49.48 -35.38 -0.36
N SER A 27 -49.73 -36.62 0.07
CA SER A 27 -50.88 -37.39 -0.39
C SER A 27 -52.21 -36.90 0.19
N SER A 28 -52.17 -36.29 1.38
CA SER A 28 -53.35 -35.82 2.12
C SER A 28 -53.89 -34.46 1.65
N LEU A 29 -53.05 -33.64 1.01
CA LEU A 29 -53.40 -32.28 0.58
C LEU A 29 -54.17 -32.26 -0.73
N SER A 30 -55.12 -31.33 -0.87
CA SER A 30 -55.77 -31.07 -2.16
C SER A 30 -54.77 -30.48 -3.17
N MET A 31 -55.08 -30.60 -4.46
CA MET A 31 -54.20 -30.06 -5.51
C MET A 31 -54.00 -28.55 -5.35
N GLU A 32 -55.04 -27.81 -4.97
CA GLU A 32 -55.01 -26.37 -4.76
C GLU A 32 -54.07 -26.00 -3.60
N GLN A 33 -54.10 -26.75 -2.50
CA GLN A 33 -53.21 -26.53 -1.35
C GLN A 33 -51.74 -26.79 -1.73
N ARG A 34 -51.48 -27.86 -2.49
CA ARG A 34 -50.11 -28.16 -2.98
C ARG A 34 -49.58 -27.02 -3.85
N ILE A 35 -50.39 -26.53 -4.78
CA ILE A 35 -50.01 -25.40 -5.64
C ILE A 35 -49.71 -24.15 -4.82
N LEU A 36 -50.51 -23.84 -3.79
CA LEU A 36 -50.26 -22.68 -2.91
C LEU A 36 -48.92 -22.79 -2.16
N HIS A 37 -48.58 -23.97 -1.64
CA HIS A 37 -47.29 -24.19 -0.98
C HIS A 37 -46.11 -24.04 -1.95
N VAL A 38 -46.21 -24.62 -3.15
CA VAL A 38 -45.18 -24.48 -4.19
C VAL A 38 -45.03 -23.01 -4.61
N TRP A 39 -46.15 -22.28 -4.75
CA TRP A 39 -46.12 -20.86 -5.06
C TRP A 39 -45.41 -20.05 -3.97
N ARG A 40 -45.72 -20.30 -2.69
CA ARG A 40 -45.02 -19.67 -1.56
C ARG A 40 -43.50 -19.91 -1.65
N TRP A 41 -43.07 -21.15 -1.89
CA TRP A 41 -41.64 -21.45 -2.04
C TRP A 41 -40.98 -20.75 -3.22
N LEU A 42 -41.69 -20.59 -4.33
CA LEU A 42 -41.18 -19.84 -5.47
C LEU A 42 -41.00 -18.36 -5.14
N VAL A 43 -41.96 -17.75 -4.44
CA VAL A 43 -41.86 -16.36 -3.96
C VAL A 43 -40.71 -16.19 -2.97
N ASP A 44 -40.55 -17.13 -2.03
CA ASP A 44 -39.43 -17.11 -1.08
C ASP A 44 -38.09 -17.25 -1.80
N ALA A 45 -38.00 -18.15 -2.78
CA ALA A 45 -36.80 -18.33 -3.60
C ALA A 45 -36.47 -17.08 -4.42
N GLU A 46 -37.48 -16.41 -4.99
CA GLU A 46 -37.31 -15.14 -5.72
C GLU A 46 -36.82 -14.04 -4.78
N SER A 47 -37.43 -13.89 -3.60
CA SER A 47 -37.00 -12.93 -2.56
C SER A 47 -35.54 -13.18 -2.14
N ASN A 48 -35.18 -14.45 -1.92
CA ASN A 48 -33.82 -14.85 -1.57
C ASN A 48 -32.81 -14.57 -2.69
N LEU A 49 -33.19 -14.80 -3.96
CA LEU A 49 -32.36 -14.47 -5.11
C LEU A 49 -32.17 -12.96 -5.27
N LEU A 50 -33.21 -12.15 -5.05
CA LEU A 50 -33.12 -10.69 -5.07
C LEU A 50 -32.22 -10.17 -3.94
N SER A 51 -32.36 -10.71 -2.73
CA SER A 51 -31.48 -10.39 -1.60
C SER A 51 -30.02 -10.75 -1.89
N SER A 52 -29.78 -11.96 -2.39
CA SER A 52 -28.44 -12.43 -2.76
C SER A 52 -27.83 -11.57 -3.88
N ARG A 53 -28.64 -11.14 -4.85
CA ARG A 53 -28.22 -10.22 -5.90
C ARG A 53 -27.79 -8.87 -5.34
N ARG A 54 -28.59 -8.27 -4.44
CA ARG A 54 -28.21 -7.01 -3.76
C ARG A 54 -26.91 -7.15 -2.96
N MET A 55 -26.69 -8.29 -2.32
CA MET A 55 -25.44 -8.57 -1.61
C MET A 55 -24.24 -8.66 -2.57
N LEU A 56 -24.40 -9.33 -3.72
CA LEU A 56 -23.38 -9.36 -4.77
C LEU A 56 -23.08 -7.98 -5.34
N ASP A 57 -24.10 -7.14 -5.52
CA ASP A 57 -23.92 -5.77 -5.99
C ASP A 57 -23.11 -4.94 -4.96
N LYS A 58 -23.40 -5.08 -3.66
CA LYS A 58 -22.60 -4.45 -2.58
C LYS A 58 -21.15 -4.93 -2.55
N LEU A 59 -20.91 -6.24 -2.73
CA LEU A 59 -19.55 -6.79 -2.77
C LEU A 59 -18.77 -6.25 -3.97
N ARG A 60 -19.42 -6.06 -5.12
CA ARG A 60 -18.78 -5.46 -6.30
C ARG A 60 -18.45 -3.99 -6.10
N GLU A 61 -19.33 -3.25 -5.43
CA GLU A 61 -19.09 -1.84 -5.07
C GLU A 61 -17.91 -1.73 -4.10
N GLN A 62 -17.87 -2.56 -3.05
CA GLN A 62 -16.75 -2.62 -2.11
C GLN A 62 -15.42 -2.95 -2.83
N GLN A 63 -15.42 -3.94 -3.73
CA GLN A 63 -14.23 -4.26 -4.53
C GLN A 63 -13.78 -3.10 -5.41
N HIS A 64 -14.71 -2.27 -5.90
CA HIS A 64 -14.37 -1.10 -6.71
C HIS A 64 -13.75 0.01 -5.85
N GLU A 65 -14.28 0.26 -4.66
CA GLU A 65 -13.72 1.21 -3.68
C GLU A 65 -12.30 0.80 -3.26
N GLU A 66 -12.07 -0.48 -2.95
CA GLU A 66 -10.75 -1.01 -2.60
C GLU A 66 -9.72 -0.84 -3.74
N LEU A 67 -10.15 -1.02 -4.99
CA LEU A 67 -9.30 -0.76 -6.17
C LEU A 67 -8.96 0.73 -6.31
N GLU A 68 -9.93 1.63 -6.10
CA GLU A 68 -9.71 3.08 -6.17
C GLU A 68 -8.73 3.56 -5.07
N GLU A 69 -8.86 3.03 -3.85
CA GLU A 69 -7.90 3.28 -2.77
C GLU A 69 -6.49 2.79 -3.14
N MET A 70 -6.37 1.57 -3.67
CA MET A 70 -5.08 1.02 -4.09
C MET A 70 -4.45 1.84 -5.23
N GLU A 71 -5.24 2.32 -6.19
CA GLU A 71 -4.77 3.22 -7.25
C GLU A 71 -4.26 4.54 -6.67
N SER A 72 -4.94 5.10 -5.66
CA SER A 72 -4.51 6.29 -4.93
C SER A 72 -3.16 6.07 -4.21
N TYR A 73 -3.01 4.94 -3.49
CA TYR A 73 -1.74 4.59 -2.84
C TYR A 73 -0.59 4.39 -3.84
N ILE A 74 -0.85 3.72 -4.97
CA ILE A 74 0.14 3.57 -6.05
C ILE A 74 0.52 4.94 -6.61
N GLY A 75 -0.44 5.85 -6.78
CA GLY A 75 -0.20 7.24 -7.18
C GLY A 75 0.76 7.94 -6.23
N HIS A 76 0.53 7.84 -4.91
CA HIS A 76 1.42 8.45 -3.91
C HIS A 76 2.83 7.87 -3.92
N ILE A 77 2.98 6.55 -4.08
CA ILE A 77 4.30 5.90 -4.19
C ILE A 77 5.04 6.39 -5.44
N ARG A 78 4.34 6.53 -6.57
CA ARG A 78 4.93 7.06 -7.81
C ARG A 78 5.41 8.51 -7.61
N GLU A 79 4.60 9.35 -6.97
CA GLU A 79 4.97 10.75 -6.67
C GLU A 79 6.21 10.82 -5.75
N LEU A 80 6.31 9.95 -4.74
CA LEU A 80 7.50 9.88 -3.88
C LEU A 80 8.74 9.40 -4.64
N ALA A 81 8.58 8.43 -5.53
CA ALA A 81 9.67 7.93 -6.37
C ALA A 81 10.16 9.00 -7.36
N GLU A 82 9.24 9.76 -7.95
CA GLU A 82 9.56 10.90 -8.82
C GLU A 82 10.31 11.99 -8.05
N LYS A 83 9.81 12.43 -6.89
CA LYS A 83 10.50 13.41 -6.02
C LYS A 83 11.92 12.96 -5.63
N ARG A 84 12.11 11.66 -5.35
CA ARG A 84 13.44 11.11 -5.06
C ARG A 84 14.35 11.15 -6.29
N THR A 85 13.80 10.88 -7.46
CA THR A 85 14.53 10.93 -8.73
C THR A 85 14.96 12.36 -9.05
N ASP A 86 14.05 13.32 -8.93
CA ASP A 86 14.34 14.75 -9.11
C ASP A 86 15.41 15.24 -8.14
N HIS A 87 15.34 14.79 -6.87
CA HIS A 87 16.35 15.13 -5.87
C HIS A 87 17.74 14.62 -6.27
N LEU A 88 17.85 13.35 -6.66
CA LEU A 88 19.11 12.75 -7.11
C LEU A 88 19.64 13.37 -8.40
N GLU A 89 18.76 13.74 -9.33
CA GLU A 89 19.14 14.45 -10.55
C GLU A 89 19.69 15.84 -10.22
N SER A 90 19.03 16.58 -9.33
CA SER A 90 19.49 17.90 -8.87
C SER A 90 20.84 17.82 -8.16
N GLU A 91 21.06 16.78 -7.34
CA GLU A 91 22.34 16.53 -6.67
C GLU A 91 23.42 16.17 -7.70
N THR A 92 23.11 15.32 -8.67
CA THR A 92 24.02 14.96 -9.75
C THR A 92 24.46 16.17 -10.57
N ILE A 93 23.52 17.06 -10.92
CA ILE A 93 23.82 18.32 -11.61
C ILE A 93 24.71 19.21 -10.75
N SER A 94 24.41 19.34 -9.45
CA SER A 94 25.21 20.11 -8.50
C SER A 94 26.65 19.58 -8.39
N LEU A 95 26.82 18.27 -8.30
CA LEU A 95 28.13 17.62 -8.24
C LEU A 95 28.91 17.77 -9.55
N ARG A 96 28.26 17.63 -10.71
CA ARG A 96 28.89 17.90 -12.02
C ARG A 96 29.36 19.35 -12.13
N ASN A 97 28.56 20.31 -11.67
CA ASN A 97 28.94 21.72 -11.66
C ASN A 97 30.15 21.98 -10.75
N LYS A 98 30.18 21.36 -9.56
CA LYS A 98 31.35 21.44 -8.66
C LYS A 98 32.60 20.82 -9.28
N LEU A 99 32.47 19.66 -9.92
CA LEU A 99 33.59 19.00 -10.61
C LEU A 99 34.12 19.84 -11.77
N HIS A 100 33.23 20.44 -12.56
CA HIS A 100 33.63 21.35 -13.64
C HIS A 100 34.36 22.59 -13.09
N LEU A 101 33.87 23.16 -11.99
CA LEU A 101 34.52 24.29 -11.32
C LEU A 101 35.92 23.92 -10.80
N THR A 102 36.07 22.78 -10.13
CA THR A 102 37.40 22.34 -9.66
C THR A 102 38.33 22.05 -10.83
N GLN A 103 37.84 21.45 -11.91
CA GLN A 103 38.63 21.23 -13.12
C GLN A 103 39.09 22.55 -13.76
N GLN A 104 38.23 23.57 -13.78
CA GLN A 104 38.59 24.92 -14.25
C GLN A 104 39.64 25.58 -13.35
N GLN A 105 39.52 25.42 -12.02
CA GLN A 105 40.52 25.91 -11.06
C GLN A 105 41.88 25.22 -11.28
N THR A 106 41.90 23.90 -11.45
CA THR A 106 43.12 23.13 -11.75
C THR A 106 43.76 23.57 -13.07
N ALA A 107 42.96 23.77 -14.12
CA ALA A 107 43.47 24.28 -15.40
C ALA A 107 44.04 25.69 -15.27
N THR A 108 43.41 26.55 -14.47
CA THR A 108 43.92 27.91 -14.20
C THR A 108 45.24 27.86 -13.43
N LEU A 109 45.34 27.00 -12.42
CA LEU A 109 46.56 26.81 -11.63
C LEU A 109 47.69 26.24 -12.49
N ASN A 110 47.41 25.26 -13.35
CA ASN A 110 48.36 24.75 -14.32
C ASN A 110 48.85 25.88 -15.26
N ASN A 111 47.95 26.67 -15.84
CA ASN A 111 48.34 27.81 -16.69
C ASN A 111 49.22 28.85 -15.95
N LEU A 112 48.97 29.09 -14.66
CA LEU A 112 49.82 29.96 -13.83
C LEU A 112 51.21 29.35 -13.60
N LEU A 113 51.28 28.04 -13.33
CA LEU A 113 52.54 27.30 -13.26
C LEU A 113 53.32 27.40 -14.58
N GLN A 114 52.67 27.17 -15.73
CA GLN A 114 53.30 27.32 -17.06
C GLN A 114 53.87 28.73 -17.26
N ARG A 115 53.06 29.76 -16.98
CA ARG A 115 53.47 31.17 -17.15
C ARG A 115 54.55 31.61 -16.18
N SER A 116 54.68 30.98 -15.02
CA SER A 116 55.72 31.30 -14.03
C SER A 116 57.13 30.86 -14.46
N GLY A 117 57.27 30.19 -15.61
CA GLY A 117 58.58 29.78 -16.15
C GLY A 117 59.20 28.58 -15.42
N LEU A 118 58.44 27.91 -14.56
CA LEU A 118 58.85 26.69 -13.85
C LEU A 118 58.81 25.43 -14.74
N GLU A 119 58.28 25.50 -15.97
CA GLU A 119 58.27 24.40 -16.95
C GLU A 119 59.64 24.13 -17.61
N GLY A 120 60.68 24.90 -17.29
CA GLY A 120 62.03 24.74 -17.85
C GLY A 120 63.01 23.96 -16.97
N LEU A 121 62.57 23.32 -15.90
CA LEU A 121 63.45 22.62 -14.94
C LEU A 121 63.60 21.10 -15.19
N ASP A 122 63.28 20.61 -16.40
CA ASP A 122 63.48 19.20 -16.81
C ASP A 122 64.97 18.76 -16.88
N GLY A 123 65.92 19.67 -16.61
CA GLY A 123 67.36 19.44 -16.77
C GLY A 123 68.23 19.58 -15.51
N LEU A 124 67.67 19.86 -14.33
CA LEU A 124 68.45 20.02 -13.10
C LEU A 124 68.10 18.92 -12.10
N GLY A 125 68.81 17.80 -12.24
CA GLY A 125 69.21 16.84 -11.19
C GLY A 125 68.19 16.41 -10.15
N GLU A 126 67.65 15.21 -10.34
CA GLU A 126 67.27 14.13 -9.39
C GLU A 126 66.61 14.42 -8.01
N GLU A 127 66.42 15.66 -7.57
CA GLU A 127 65.40 16.00 -6.58
C GLU A 127 64.15 16.31 -7.38
N SER A 128 63.31 15.27 -7.53
CA SER A 128 62.04 15.32 -8.24
C SER A 128 61.33 16.64 -7.94
N ILE A 129 60.82 17.34 -8.95
CA ILE A 129 59.89 18.48 -8.75
C ILE A 129 58.76 18.08 -7.79
N GLY A 130 58.39 16.80 -7.74
CA GLY A 130 57.48 16.25 -6.74
C GLY A 130 58.01 16.32 -5.30
N GLU A 131 59.30 16.18 -5.06
CA GLU A 131 59.97 16.37 -3.76
C GLU A 131 60.06 17.84 -3.39
N GLN A 132 60.38 18.75 -4.31
CA GLN A 132 60.35 20.19 -4.04
C GLN A 132 58.92 20.70 -3.83
N VAL A 133 57.94 20.19 -4.57
CA VAL A 133 56.52 20.47 -4.34
C VAL A 133 56.06 19.83 -3.03
N ALA A 134 56.48 18.60 -2.70
CA ALA A 134 56.17 17.99 -1.42
C ALA A 134 56.82 18.75 -0.26
N PHE A 135 58.02 19.29 -0.44
CA PHE A 135 58.70 20.13 0.54
C PHE A 135 57.98 21.48 0.68
N LEU A 136 57.59 22.12 -0.42
CA LEU A 136 56.79 23.36 -0.38
C LEU A 136 55.40 23.13 0.19
N VAL A 137 54.76 21.98 -0.05
CA VAL A 137 53.48 21.59 0.53
C VAL A 137 53.65 21.29 2.01
N ALA A 138 54.71 20.58 2.41
CA ALA A 138 55.02 20.31 3.81
C ALA A 138 55.38 21.60 4.56
N ASP A 139 56.14 22.50 3.95
CA ASP A 139 56.52 23.80 4.50
C ASP A 139 55.31 24.74 4.53
N HIS A 140 54.41 24.70 3.53
CA HIS A 140 53.13 25.40 3.55
C HIS A 140 52.18 24.85 4.63
N LEU A 141 52.13 23.53 4.84
CA LEU A 141 51.36 22.90 5.93
C LEU A 141 51.94 23.29 7.29
N LYS A 142 53.26 23.29 7.42
CA LYS A 142 53.96 23.73 8.63
C LYS A 142 53.76 25.22 8.89
N LEU A 143 53.85 26.07 7.87
CA LEU A 143 53.52 27.49 7.94
C LEU A 143 52.03 27.71 8.25
N MET A 144 51.12 26.90 7.73
CA MET A 144 49.71 26.95 8.12
C MET A 144 49.52 26.55 9.57
N GLU A 145 50.19 25.51 10.07
CA GLU A 145 50.17 25.14 11.49
C GLU A 145 50.80 26.23 12.36
N GLU A 146 51.90 26.83 11.94
CA GLU A 146 52.53 27.98 12.62
C GLU A 146 51.62 29.20 12.57
N VAL A 147 50.90 29.45 11.46
CA VAL A 147 49.87 30.49 11.35
C VAL A 147 48.65 30.15 12.20
N ASP A 148 48.27 28.88 12.37
CA ASP A 148 47.17 28.44 13.23
C ASP A 148 47.53 28.48 14.71
N VAL A 149 48.79 28.20 15.04
CA VAL A 149 49.39 28.39 16.37
C VAL A 149 49.55 29.88 16.65
N LEU A 150 50.03 30.68 15.70
CA LEU A 150 50.10 32.14 15.80
C LEU A 150 48.72 32.78 15.79
N LYS A 151 47.72 32.20 15.14
CA LYS A 151 46.31 32.57 15.28
C LYS A 151 45.85 32.19 16.68
N LYS A 152 46.08 30.97 17.16
CA LYS A 152 45.73 30.57 18.54
C LYS A 152 46.41 31.45 19.60
N ILE A 153 47.63 31.92 19.35
CA ILE A 153 48.41 32.80 20.24
C ILE A 153 48.01 34.28 20.06
N LYS A 154 47.77 34.78 18.84
CA LYS A 154 47.22 36.14 18.59
C LYS A 154 45.75 36.29 18.96
N PHE A 155 44.97 35.20 18.96
CA PHE A 155 43.60 35.15 19.46
C PHE A 155 43.52 34.97 20.99
N SER A 156 44.66 34.96 21.69
CA SER A 156 44.67 35.22 23.15
C SER A 156 44.42 36.69 23.50
N ASN A 157 44.37 37.59 22.50
CA ASN A 157 43.67 38.88 22.59
C ASN A 157 42.26 38.79 21.96
N GLY A 158 41.40 37.99 22.59
CA GLY A 158 40.08 38.40 23.10
C GLY A 158 38.97 38.97 22.21
N VAL A 159 39.08 39.09 20.88
CA VAL A 159 38.00 39.76 20.08
C VAL A 159 37.50 38.95 18.88
N GLY A 160 38.28 38.01 18.32
CA GLY A 160 37.89 37.32 17.08
C GLY A 160 36.86 36.19 17.26
N LYS A 161 37.08 35.30 18.24
CA LYS A 161 36.22 34.12 18.45
C LYS A 161 34.86 34.46 19.04
N GLU A 162 34.78 35.55 19.80
CA GLU A 162 33.50 36.07 20.30
C GLU A 162 32.65 36.61 19.14
N CYS A 163 33.25 37.25 18.14
CA CYS A 163 32.52 37.71 16.95
C CYS A 163 31.99 36.56 16.08
N GLU A 164 32.74 35.48 15.88
CA GLU A 164 32.26 34.30 15.15
C GLU A 164 31.14 33.59 15.90
N LEU A 165 31.30 33.39 17.22
CA LEU A 165 30.26 32.81 18.07
C LEU A 165 29.01 33.70 18.14
N LEU A 166 29.18 35.02 18.18
CA LEU A 166 28.07 35.97 18.12
C LEU A 166 27.36 35.90 16.76
N SER A 167 28.10 35.76 15.66
CA SER A 167 27.53 35.61 14.32
C SER A 167 26.77 34.29 14.17
N GLU A 168 27.29 33.17 14.69
CA GLU A 168 26.55 31.90 14.73
C GLU A 168 25.33 32.00 15.63
N MET A 169 25.44 32.64 16.79
CA MET A 169 24.30 32.81 17.69
C MET A 169 23.20 33.67 17.05
N VAL A 170 23.56 34.74 16.34
CA VAL A 170 22.63 35.56 15.54
C VAL A 170 21.99 34.73 14.42
N LYS A 171 22.78 33.92 13.70
CA LYS A 171 22.27 33.02 12.66
C LYS A 171 21.28 32.01 13.24
N VAL A 172 21.64 31.29 14.30
CA VAL A 172 20.79 30.31 14.97
C VAL A 172 19.53 30.97 15.55
N THR A 173 19.63 32.17 16.12
CA THR A 173 18.43 32.90 16.58
C THR A 173 17.53 33.34 15.43
N SER A 174 18.10 33.75 14.29
CA SER A 174 17.32 34.10 13.10
C SER A 174 16.62 32.88 12.48
N GLU A 175 17.30 31.74 12.35
CA GLU A 175 16.73 30.49 11.86
C GLU A 175 15.65 29.96 12.81
N LYS A 176 15.89 30.04 14.13
CA LYS A 176 14.88 29.71 15.15
C LYS A 176 13.62 30.58 15.03
N GLU A 177 13.77 31.87 14.72
CA GLU A 177 12.63 32.76 14.52
C GLU A 177 11.86 32.43 13.24
N VAL A 178 12.55 32.09 12.15
CA VAL A 178 11.93 31.63 10.90
C VAL A 178 11.13 30.34 11.14
N LEU A 179 11.74 29.34 11.77
CA LEU A 179 11.05 28.09 12.12
C LEU A 179 9.86 28.34 13.05
N ARG A 180 9.95 29.30 13.98
CA ARG A 180 8.81 29.67 14.84
C ARG A 180 7.65 30.24 14.02
N ARG A 181 7.92 31.08 13.01
CA ARG A 181 6.87 31.59 12.10
C ARG A 181 6.27 30.47 11.26
N GLU A 182 7.10 29.60 10.67
CA GLU A 182 6.62 28.46 9.88
C GLU A 182 5.75 27.50 10.70
N VAL A 183 6.13 27.23 11.95
CA VAL A 183 5.32 26.44 12.87
C VAL A 183 4.00 27.16 13.20
N GLY A 184 4.04 28.49 13.35
CA GLY A 184 2.83 29.32 13.52
C GLY A 184 1.88 29.18 12.33
N ASP A 185 2.38 29.41 11.11
CA ASP A 185 1.60 29.31 9.87
C ASP A 185 1.02 27.90 9.65
N ALA A 186 1.82 26.86 9.95
CA ALA A 186 1.35 25.47 9.88
C ALA A 186 0.25 25.19 10.92
N THR A 187 0.36 25.75 12.12
CA THR A 187 -0.65 25.61 13.18
C THR A 187 -1.95 26.32 12.80
N GLU A 188 -1.88 27.51 12.19
CA GLU A 188 -3.05 28.21 11.68
C GLU A 188 -3.73 27.44 10.54
N ARG A 189 -2.93 26.89 9.61
CA ARG A 189 -3.43 26.04 8.51
C ARG A 189 -4.12 24.78 9.03
N LEU A 190 -3.55 24.13 10.05
CA LEU A 190 -4.17 22.98 10.72
C LEU A 190 -5.49 23.38 11.38
N SER A 191 -5.54 24.51 12.09
CA SER A 191 -6.78 25.01 12.70
C SER A 191 -7.89 25.29 11.68
N LEU A 192 -7.53 25.82 10.51
CA LEU A 192 -8.50 26.04 9.42
C LEU A 192 -9.01 24.71 8.83
N LEU A 193 -8.12 23.73 8.61
CA LEU A 193 -8.51 22.40 8.14
C LEU A 193 -9.39 21.66 9.15
N GLU A 194 -9.11 21.77 10.45
CA GLU A 194 -9.96 21.18 11.50
C GLU A 194 -11.36 21.82 11.51
N LYS A 195 -11.46 23.14 11.35
CA LYS A 195 -12.76 23.83 11.24
C LYS A 195 -13.53 23.39 9.99
N ALA A 196 -12.85 23.30 8.84
CA ALA A 196 -13.47 22.83 7.60
C ALA A 196 -13.93 21.37 7.71
N SER A 197 -13.14 20.51 8.34
CA SER A 197 -13.47 19.10 8.59
C SER A 197 -14.71 18.97 9.49
N ARG A 198 -14.75 19.72 10.61
CA ARG A 198 -15.95 19.76 11.48
C ARG A 198 -17.19 20.28 10.74
N GLN A 199 -17.04 21.25 9.85
CA GLN A 199 -18.16 21.77 9.06
C GLN A 199 -18.70 20.70 8.10
N LEU A 200 -17.82 19.99 7.39
CA LEU A 200 -18.22 18.89 6.51
C LEU A 200 -18.91 17.76 7.28
N GLN A 201 -18.48 17.47 8.51
CA GLN A 201 -19.15 16.51 9.38
C GLN A 201 -20.59 16.93 9.70
N LEU A 202 -20.81 18.19 10.08
CA LEU A 202 -22.15 18.73 10.34
C LEU A 202 -23.04 18.73 9.08
N ASP A 203 -22.47 19.03 7.91
CA ASP A 203 -23.20 19.01 6.65
C ASP A 203 -23.60 17.58 6.26
N ASN A 204 -22.72 16.59 6.48
CA ASN A 204 -23.03 15.17 6.30
C ASN A 204 -24.13 14.69 7.25
N GLU A 205 -24.08 15.08 8.53
CA GLU A 205 -25.15 14.77 9.49
C GLU A 205 -26.49 15.39 9.06
N ARG A 206 -26.47 16.63 8.55
CA ARG A 206 -27.67 17.30 8.03
C ARG A 206 -28.22 16.63 6.77
N LEU A 207 -27.35 16.19 5.87
CA LEU A 207 -27.75 15.44 4.67
C LEU A 207 -28.32 14.07 5.03
N ALA A 208 -27.68 13.35 5.96
CA ALA A 208 -28.18 12.08 6.47
C ALA A 208 -29.58 12.25 7.08
N PHE A 209 -29.81 13.28 7.89
CA PHE A 209 -31.12 13.59 8.45
C PHE A 209 -32.18 13.83 7.36
N LYS A 210 -31.87 14.64 6.34
CA LYS A 210 -32.79 14.89 5.21
C LYS A 210 -33.08 13.64 4.38
N LEU A 211 -32.09 12.75 4.21
CA LEU A 211 -32.29 11.48 3.52
C LEU A 211 -33.20 10.56 4.34
N SER A 212 -33.02 10.49 5.66
CA SER A 212 -33.92 9.75 6.53
C SER A 212 -35.35 10.29 6.50
N GLU A 213 -35.52 11.62 6.48
CA GLU A 213 -36.83 12.27 6.33
C GLU A 213 -37.49 11.92 4.99
N ALA A 214 -36.75 12.00 3.88
CA ALA A 214 -37.27 11.63 2.56
C ALA A 214 -37.62 10.14 2.42
N LEU A 215 -36.84 9.25 3.06
CA LEU A 215 -37.16 7.82 3.09
C LEU A 215 -38.42 7.53 3.90
N ALA A 216 -38.62 8.21 5.03
CA ALA A 216 -39.84 8.10 5.83
C ALA A 216 -41.07 8.58 5.05
N GLU A 217 -40.97 9.70 4.31
CA GLU A 217 -42.05 10.18 3.44
C GLU A 217 -42.38 9.17 2.32
N LEU A 218 -41.37 8.52 1.73
CA LEU A 218 -41.58 7.50 0.71
C LEU A 218 -42.27 6.26 1.28
N GLU A 219 -41.87 5.82 2.46
CA GLU A 219 -42.50 4.69 3.16
C GLU A 219 -43.96 5.00 3.51
N GLU A 220 -44.26 6.23 3.97
CA GLU A 220 -45.63 6.68 4.22
C GLU A 220 -46.48 6.68 2.93
N ARG A 221 -45.93 7.19 1.81
CA ARG A 221 -46.64 7.16 0.52
C ARG A 221 -46.84 5.74 -0.02
N GLU A 222 -45.89 4.84 0.18
CA GLU A 222 -46.05 3.43 -0.18
C GLU A 222 -47.17 2.78 0.66
N ALA A 223 -47.26 3.10 1.95
CA ALA A 223 -48.34 2.65 2.82
C ALA A 223 -49.71 3.20 2.37
N GLN A 224 -49.80 4.48 1.99
CA GLN A 224 -51.02 5.08 1.44
C GLN A 224 -51.45 4.40 0.13
N LEU A 225 -50.51 4.08 -0.78
CA LEU A 225 -50.80 3.34 -2.01
C LEU A 225 -51.30 1.92 -1.72
N LYS A 226 -50.73 1.23 -0.72
CA LYS A 226 -51.23 -0.09 -0.29
C LYS A 226 -52.65 -0.01 0.27
N GLN A 227 -52.99 1.04 1.02
CA GLN A 227 -54.37 1.23 1.52
C GLN A 227 -55.36 1.53 0.39
N LEU A 228 -54.97 2.31 -0.62
CA LEU A 228 -55.82 2.60 -1.78
C LEU A 228 -55.97 1.40 -2.74
N GLY A 229 -54.93 0.57 -2.88
CA GLY A 229 -54.94 -0.63 -3.71
C GLY A 229 -55.55 -1.88 -3.05
N GLY A 230 -55.80 -1.84 -1.74
CA GLY A 230 -56.35 -2.97 -0.96
C GLY A 230 -57.88 -3.04 -0.90
N SER A 231 -58.62 -2.15 -1.56
CA SER A 231 -60.07 -2.28 -1.70
C SER A 231 -60.38 -3.28 -2.82
N ASP A 232 -60.23 -4.53 -2.43
CA ASP A 232 -60.38 -5.76 -3.19
C ASP A 232 -61.82 -5.95 -3.68
N HIS A 233 -62.25 -5.23 -4.70
CA HIS A 233 -63.51 -5.51 -5.40
C HIS A 233 -63.29 -5.44 -6.92
N GLY A 234 -62.71 -6.52 -7.43
CA GLY A 234 -62.99 -6.99 -8.78
C GLY A 234 -62.04 -6.50 -9.87
N GLY A 235 -61.15 -7.40 -10.28
CA GLY A 235 -61.02 -7.77 -11.68
C GLY A 235 -60.21 -6.84 -12.58
N GLU A 236 -59.35 -7.48 -13.36
CA GLU A 236 -58.57 -6.95 -14.48
C GLU A 236 -57.29 -6.21 -14.10
N GLY A 237 -56.20 -6.98 -14.25
CA GLY A 237 -54.83 -6.54 -14.06
C GLY A 237 -54.49 -5.36 -14.95
N LEU A 238 -54.44 -4.18 -14.33
CA LEU A 238 -53.62 -3.09 -14.79
C LEU A 238 -52.16 -3.45 -14.50
N MET A 239 -51.60 -4.16 -15.47
CA MET A 239 -50.17 -4.33 -15.68
C MET A 239 -49.53 -2.96 -15.59
N TRP A 240 -48.89 -2.65 -14.46
CA TRP A 240 -48.09 -1.43 -14.31
C TRP A 240 -46.96 -1.52 -15.34
N ILE A 241 -47.18 -0.88 -16.48
CA ILE A 241 -46.16 -0.69 -17.50
C ILE A 241 -45.10 0.18 -16.85
N SER A 242 -44.04 -0.48 -16.37
CA SER A 242 -42.82 0.16 -15.90
C SER A 242 -42.43 1.25 -16.90
N PRO A 243 -42.30 2.52 -16.47
CA PRO A 243 -41.80 3.57 -17.35
C PRO A 243 -40.42 3.13 -17.83
N GLN A 244 -40.27 2.91 -19.14
CA GLN A 244 -38.98 2.73 -19.77
C GLN A 244 -38.09 3.91 -19.38
N ARG A 245 -37.19 3.68 -18.42
CA ARG A 245 -36.13 4.62 -18.08
C ARG A 245 -35.28 4.82 -19.33
N SER A 246 -35.49 5.98 -19.95
CA SER A 246 -34.56 6.60 -20.87
C SER A 246 -33.16 6.57 -20.25
N GLN A 247 -32.24 5.86 -20.90
CA GLN A 247 -30.81 5.91 -20.64
C GLN A 247 -30.28 7.29 -21.08
N GLN A 248 -30.46 8.31 -20.25
CA GLN A 248 -29.72 9.56 -20.38
C GLN A 248 -29.79 10.38 -19.10
N CYS A 249 -29.03 9.97 -18.09
CA CYS A 249 -28.49 10.91 -17.10
C CYS A 249 -27.21 10.31 -16.55
N GLY A 250 -26.09 10.82 -17.04
CA GLY A 250 -24.77 10.46 -16.58
C GLY A 250 -24.39 11.24 -15.33
N ARG A 251 -23.39 10.66 -14.64
CA ARG A 251 -22.46 11.28 -13.71
C ARG A 251 -23.03 11.87 -12.41
N SER A 252 -22.28 11.53 -11.36
CA SER A 252 -22.24 12.18 -10.04
C SER A 252 -23.22 11.64 -9.02
N GLN A 253 -22.77 10.64 -8.24
CA GLN A 253 -22.82 10.64 -6.78
C GLN A 253 -22.10 9.37 -6.27
N SER A 254 -20.78 9.49 -6.14
CA SER A 254 -19.99 8.75 -5.17
C SER A 254 -19.90 9.63 -3.94
N MET A 255 -20.12 9.05 -2.75
CA MET A 255 -19.39 9.31 -1.49
C MET A 255 -20.27 8.96 -0.28
N TYR A 256 -19.64 8.22 0.64
CA TYR A 256 -20.03 7.90 2.02
C TYR A 256 -20.94 6.69 2.29
N THR A 257 -20.30 5.54 2.52
CA THR A 257 -20.69 4.65 3.63
C THR A 257 -19.50 4.36 4.53
N GLY A 258 -19.44 5.13 5.63
CA GLY A 258 -18.50 4.95 6.72
C GLY A 258 -18.94 3.85 7.69
N LEU A 259 -17.96 3.00 7.99
CA LEU A 259 -17.82 2.05 9.09
C LEU A 259 -18.40 2.52 10.44
N CYS A 260 -19.33 1.74 11.00
CA CYS A 260 -19.53 1.63 12.44
C CYS A 260 -18.81 0.37 12.93
N GLN A 261 -17.57 0.51 13.42
CA GLN A 261 -16.90 -0.56 14.17
C GLN A 261 -17.38 -0.56 15.62
N ARG A 262 -18.05 -1.67 15.99
CA ARG A 262 -18.33 -2.06 17.37
C ARG A 262 -17.21 -3.00 17.80
N GLU A 263 -16.35 -2.56 18.71
CA GLU A 263 -15.29 -3.40 19.25
C GLU A 263 -15.84 -4.62 20.01
N PRO A 264 -15.27 -5.81 19.82
CA PRO A 264 -15.30 -6.86 20.82
C PRO A 264 -13.96 -6.92 21.58
N SER A 265 -14.09 -6.75 22.89
CA SER A 265 -13.17 -7.14 23.96
C SER A 265 -12.33 -8.38 23.62
N MET A 266 -11.01 -8.20 23.47
CA MET A 266 -10.02 -9.27 23.42
C MET A 266 -9.56 -9.62 24.84
N SER A 267 -10.15 -10.67 25.39
CA SER A 267 -9.54 -11.42 26.50
C SER A 267 -9.40 -12.87 26.09
N SER A 268 -8.14 -13.33 26.11
CA SER A 268 -7.71 -14.74 26.14
C SER A 268 -7.68 -15.50 24.82
N LEU A 269 -6.51 -15.53 24.17
CA LEU A 269 -6.07 -16.70 23.42
C LEU A 269 -4.57 -16.94 23.65
N ARG A 270 -4.29 -18.11 24.23
CA ARG A 270 -2.97 -18.66 24.48
C ARG A 270 -2.28 -18.99 23.15
N THR A 271 -1.03 -18.61 23.05
CA THR A 271 -0.05 -19.10 22.08
C THR A 271 0.14 -20.60 22.23
N MET A 272 -0.18 -21.36 21.18
CA MET A 272 0.35 -22.69 20.93
C MET A 272 1.21 -22.59 19.67
N THR A 273 2.53 -22.65 19.88
CA THR A 273 3.54 -22.78 18.85
C THR A 273 3.54 -24.22 18.35
N ASN A 274 3.13 -24.44 17.10
CA ASN A 274 3.32 -25.71 16.40
C ASN A 274 4.38 -25.50 15.31
N GLU A 275 5.51 -26.17 15.49
CA GLU A 275 6.56 -26.33 14.49
C GLU A 275 6.03 -27.23 13.37
N VAL A 276 6.07 -26.75 12.12
CA VAL A 276 5.78 -27.55 10.94
C VAL A 276 7.07 -27.70 10.15
N SER A 277 7.49 -28.97 10.07
CA SER A 277 8.63 -29.48 9.32
C SER A 277 8.55 -29.16 7.83
N GLU A 278 9.66 -28.71 7.27
CA GLU A 278 9.88 -28.56 5.83
C GLU A 278 10.17 -29.93 5.19
N ASP A 279 9.23 -30.47 4.42
CA ASP A 279 9.51 -31.55 3.47
C ASP A 279 9.83 -30.95 2.09
N ARG A 280 11.07 -31.19 1.66
CA ARG A 280 11.59 -30.89 0.32
C ARG A 280 11.10 -31.95 -0.68
N GLU A 281 10.17 -31.58 -1.55
CA GLU A 281 9.91 -32.33 -2.78
C GLU A 281 10.77 -31.81 -3.94
N SER A 282 11.63 -32.70 -4.42
CA SER A 282 12.50 -32.56 -5.59
C SER A 282 11.72 -32.74 -6.90
N LEU A 283 11.83 -31.78 -7.81
CA LEU A 283 11.42 -31.92 -9.22
C LEU A 283 12.65 -32.08 -10.13
N PRO A 284 12.51 -32.75 -11.30
CA PRO A 284 13.62 -33.33 -12.03
C PRO A 284 14.33 -32.33 -12.95
N ARG A 285 15.63 -32.58 -13.08
CA ARG A 285 16.62 -31.85 -13.89
C ARG A 285 16.53 -32.33 -15.35
N ASN A 286 16.30 -31.42 -16.29
CA ASN A 286 16.64 -31.63 -17.70
C ASN A 286 17.95 -30.89 -18.01
N PRO A 287 18.92 -31.53 -18.68
CA PRO A 287 20.13 -30.87 -19.15
C PRO A 287 19.99 -30.50 -20.62
N SER A 288 20.37 -29.28 -21.00
CA SER A 288 21.10 -28.92 -22.22
C SER A 288 21.13 -27.41 -22.41
N GLU A 289 22.29 -26.93 -22.87
CA GLU A 289 22.58 -25.59 -23.43
C GLU A 289 22.70 -24.46 -22.39
N ALA A 290 23.89 -24.05 -21.94
CA ALA A 290 25.05 -23.46 -22.62
C ALA A 290 25.11 -21.93 -22.40
N SER A 291 26.30 -21.53 -21.95
CA SER A 291 26.92 -20.20 -22.10
C SER A 291 26.54 -19.04 -21.19
N LEU A 292 27.52 -18.74 -20.31
CA LEU A 292 28.31 -17.49 -20.30
C LEU A 292 27.79 -16.33 -19.45
N LEU A 293 28.73 -15.75 -18.67
CA LEU A 293 28.66 -14.63 -17.71
C LEU A 293 28.44 -15.11 -16.27
N ASP A 294 29.45 -15.30 -15.42
CA ASP A 294 30.61 -14.48 -15.02
C ASP A 294 30.26 -13.28 -14.10
N HIS A 295 30.85 -13.37 -12.91
CA HIS A 295 31.12 -12.36 -11.88
C HIS A 295 30.06 -11.86 -10.86
N ASP A 296 30.54 -11.88 -9.60
CA ASP A 296 30.19 -11.11 -8.40
C ASP A 296 29.05 -11.60 -7.48
N GLN A 297 29.37 -12.61 -6.67
CA GLN A 297 28.83 -12.76 -5.32
C GLN A 297 29.67 -11.96 -4.32
N GLU A 298 29.21 -10.76 -3.96
CA GLU A 298 29.63 -10.11 -2.72
C GLU A 298 29.00 -10.83 -1.50
N PRO A 299 29.79 -11.20 -0.48
CA PRO A 299 29.24 -11.67 0.78
C PRO A 299 28.81 -10.48 1.64
N THR A 300 27.49 -10.33 1.80
CA THR A 300 26.86 -9.46 2.81
C THR A 300 27.54 -9.62 4.18
N PRO A 301 28.21 -8.59 4.75
CA PRO A 301 28.74 -8.68 6.09
C PRO A 301 27.59 -8.44 7.08
N ARG A 302 27.28 -9.46 7.89
CA ARG A 302 26.49 -9.29 9.11
C ARG A 302 27.29 -8.38 10.05
N LEU A 303 26.89 -7.12 10.13
CA LEU A 303 27.32 -6.18 11.16
C LEU A 303 26.86 -6.70 12.52
N SER A 304 27.76 -7.41 13.19
CA SER A 304 27.67 -7.69 14.60
C SER A 304 27.64 -6.36 15.36
N ARG A 305 26.63 -6.27 16.21
CA ARG A 305 26.39 -5.22 17.20
C ARG A 305 27.68 -4.98 18.00
N ALA A 306 28.41 -3.94 17.61
CA ALA A 306 29.60 -3.49 18.32
C ALA A 306 29.16 -2.93 19.69
N ASP A 307 29.55 -3.62 20.75
CA ASP A 307 29.51 -3.12 22.11
C ASP A 307 30.29 -1.81 22.17
N THR A 308 29.57 -0.70 22.28
CA THR A 308 30.15 0.61 22.58
C THR A 308 30.54 0.63 24.05
N ARG A 309 31.68 -0.01 24.36
CA ARG A 309 32.46 0.33 25.55
C ARG A 309 32.98 1.75 25.37
N SER A 310 32.18 2.71 25.81
CA SER A 310 32.57 4.08 26.05
C SER A 310 33.76 4.10 27.00
N PHE A 311 34.97 4.25 26.45
CA PHE A 311 36.13 4.72 27.18
C PHE A 311 35.84 6.15 27.63
N GLY A 312 35.16 6.27 28.77
CA GLY A 312 34.96 7.54 29.45
C GLY A 312 36.32 8.08 29.87
N ALA A 313 36.70 9.19 29.26
CA ALA A 313 37.76 10.05 29.73
C ALA A 313 37.37 10.71 31.07
N ASP A 314 37.27 9.90 32.14
CA ASP A 314 37.32 10.37 33.52
C ASP A 314 38.79 10.49 33.96
N SER A 315 39.60 11.18 33.15
CA SER A 315 40.94 11.63 33.54
C SER A 315 40.81 12.93 34.32
N THR A 316 40.17 12.86 35.49
CA THR A 316 40.49 13.83 36.55
C THR A 316 41.31 13.04 37.57
N PRO A 317 42.64 13.24 37.67
CA PRO A 317 43.43 12.51 38.64
C PRO A 317 42.88 12.81 40.05
N PRO A 318 42.67 11.80 40.91
CA PRO A 318 42.12 11.96 42.26
C PRO A 318 43.10 12.65 43.24
N SER A 319 44.11 13.37 42.74
CA SER A 319 45.22 13.92 43.51
C SER A 319 45.00 15.34 44.05
N LEU A 320 43.81 15.93 43.88
CA LEU A 320 43.51 17.30 44.33
C LEU A 320 42.44 17.40 45.44
N LEU A 321 41.98 16.27 45.97
CA LEU A 321 41.15 16.27 47.17
C LEU A 321 42.06 16.03 48.38
N LEU A 322 42.27 17.11 49.13
CA LEU A 322 42.69 17.10 50.53
C LEU A 322 44.15 16.71 50.78
N SER A 323 45.08 17.56 50.37
CA SER A 323 46.23 17.81 51.24
C SER A 323 45.68 18.52 52.48
N GLU A 324 45.54 17.79 53.59
CA GLU A 324 45.31 18.39 54.90
C GLU A 324 46.31 19.54 55.12
N PRO A 325 45.89 20.73 55.56
CA PRO A 325 46.81 21.85 55.80
C PRO A 325 47.76 21.63 57.01
N ASN A 326 47.78 20.43 57.60
CA ASN A 326 48.45 20.17 58.88
C ASN A 326 49.71 19.30 58.82
N THR A 327 50.14 18.77 57.66
CA THR A 327 51.23 17.76 57.65
C THR A 327 52.45 18.03 56.77
N SER A 328 52.59 19.19 56.10
CA SER A 328 53.84 19.50 55.38
C SER A 328 54.19 20.98 55.35
N CYS A 329 54.61 21.49 56.51
CA CYS A 329 55.47 22.67 56.61
C CYS A 329 56.82 22.26 57.25
N GLY A 330 57.45 21.22 56.69
CA GLY A 330 58.75 20.72 57.13
C GLY A 330 59.95 21.60 56.75
N SER A 331 59.76 22.71 56.03
CA SER A 331 60.88 23.47 55.44
C SER A 331 61.08 24.90 56.00
N LEU A 332 60.18 25.43 56.83
CA LEU A 332 60.32 26.79 57.40
C LEU A 332 60.96 26.85 58.79
N ARG A 333 61.24 25.71 59.45
CA ARG A 333 61.93 25.69 60.76
C ARG A 333 63.42 26.06 60.70
N ARG A 334 64.05 26.20 59.52
CA ARG A 334 65.47 26.55 59.42
C ARG A 334 65.77 28.04 59.46
N ILE A 335 64.76 28.92 59.39
CA ILE A 335 64.98 30.37 59.42
C ILE A 335 64.88 30.92 60.85
N SER A 336 64.14 30.26 61.74
CA SER A 336 64.05 30.64 63.16
C SER A 336 65.33 30.38 63.96
N SER A 337 66.28 29.57 63.46
CA SER A 337 67.56 29.32 64.15
C SER A 337 68.69 30.27 63.75
N LEU A 338 68.45 31.23 62.84
CA LEU A 338 69.48 32.19 62.41
C LEU A 338 69.36 33.57 63.11
N VAL A 339 68.32 33.78 63.91
CA VAL A 339 68.10 35.04 64.64
C VAL A 339 68.80 35.04 66.01
N ASP A 340 69.22 33.88 66.53
CA ASP A 340 69.86 33.74 67.85
C ASP A 340 71.41 33.80 67.83
N THR A 341 72.05 33.97 66.67
CA THR A 341 73.50 34.18 66.61
C THR A 341 73.83 35.68 66.61
N GLN A 342 73.93 36.27 67.81
CA GLN A 342 74.56 37.56 68.03
C GLN A 342 76.09 37.47 67.80
N PRO A 343 76.71 38.41 67.06
CA PRO A 343 78.11 38.74 67.26
C PRO A 343 78.26 39.62 68.50
N VAL A 344 78.93 39.09 69.51
CA VAL A 344 79.45 39.85 70.66
C VAL A 344 80.52 40.81 70.13
N GLY A 345 80.24 42.10 70.10
CA GLY A 345 81.18 43.09 69.58
C GLY A 345 80.72 44.54 69.63
N ASN A 346 80.77 45.12 70.83
CA ASN A 346 81.10 46.52 71.16
C ASN A 346 80.26 47.69 70.60
N THR A 347 79.71 48.44 71.57
CA THR A 347 79.50 49.89 71.59
C THR A 347 78.57 50.49 70.52
N SER A 348 77.26 50.33 70.70
CA SER A 348 76.28 51.34 70.29
C SER A 348 75.21 51.50 71.38
N GLY A 349 74.82 52.74 71.67
CA GLY A 349 74.04 53.10 72.85
C GLY A 349 72.58 52.62 72.84
N PRO A 350 71.87 52.76 73.98
CA PRO A 350 70.52 52.22 74.26
C PRO A 350 69.39 52.71 73.32
N SER A 351 69.69 53.52 72.32
CA SER A 351 68.73 54.03 71.34
C SER A 351 68.53 53.10 70.13
N ALA A 352 69.50 52.24 69.79
CA ALA A 352 69.40 51.37 68.61
C ALA A 352 68.48 50.16 68.85
N ASP A 353 68.45 49.64 70.09
CA ASP A 353 67.61 48.50 70.46
C ASP A 353 66.11 48.83 70.46
N LEU A 354 65.75 50.08 70.78
CA LEU A 354 64.37 50.55 70.71
C LEU A 354 63.86 50.63 69.25
N CYS A 355 64.69 51.13 68.32
CA CYS A 355 64.34 51.13 66.90
C CYS A 355 64.11 49.72 66.35
N ARG A 356 64.94 48.73 66.74
CA ARG A 356 64.75 47.33 66.30
C ARG A 356 63.47 46.72 66.87
N LEU A 357 63.09 47.08 68.10
CA LEU A 357 61.86 46.58 68.70
C LEU A 357 60.60 47.10 67.99
N ASP A 358 60.59 48.38 67.59
CA ASP A 358 59.47 48.96 66.85
C ASP A 358 59.38 48.42 65.42
N GLU A 359 60.52 48.15 64.78
CA GLU A 359 60.56 47.45 63.48
C GLU A 359 60.02 46.02 63.59
N VAL A 360 60.39 45.26 64.62
CA VAL A 360 59.85 43.91 64.86
C VAL A 360 58.34 43.95 65.10
N LYS A 361 57.83 44.92 65.87
CA LYS A 361 56.37 45.08 66.06
C LYS A 361 55.66 45.41 64.75
N TYR A 362 56.23 46.30 63.94
CA TYR A 362 55.69 46.65 62.63
C TYR A 362 55.63 45.41 61.71
N LEU A 363 56.73 44.67 61.59
CA LEU A 363 56.80 43.44 60.81
C LEU A 363 55.84 42.37 61.33
N GLN A 364 55.63 42.30 62.65
CA GLN A 364 54.65 41.37 63.25
C GLN A 364 53.21 41.73 62.87
N VAL A 365 52.86 43.03 62.84
CA VAL A 365 51.55 43.51 62.39
C VAL A 365 51.36 43.22 60.91
N GLU A 366 52.36 43.52 60.07
CA GLU A 366 52.32 43.23 58.64
C GLU A 366 52.20 41.73 58.36
N TYR A 367 52.96 40.90 59.08
CA TYR A 367 52.85 39.43 59.02
C TYR A 367 51.43 38.95 59.36
N ASN A 368 50.84 39.48 60.44
CA ASN A 368 49.48 39.13 60.83
C ASN A 368 48.46 39.57 59.78
N ALA A 369 48.60 40.77 59.21
CA ALA A 369 47.74 41.26 58.14
C ALA A 369 47.86 40.38 56.87
N LEU A 370 49.07 39.98 56.49
CA LEU A 370 49.31 39.10 55.34
C LEU A 370 48.74 37.70 55.58
N LYS A 371 48.83 37.20 56.83
CA LYS A 371 48.23 35.93 57.25
C LYS A 371 46.69 35.97 57.17
N GLU A 372 46.06 37.05 57.64
CA GLU A 372 44.61 37.25 57.51
C GLU A 372 44.18 37.34 56.04
N GLN A 373 44.94 38.08 55.22
CA GLN A 373 44.71 38.13 53.77
C GLN A 373 44.81 36.75 53.13
N HIS A 374 45.82 35.94 53.48
CA HIS A 374 45.98 34.58 52.98
C HIS A 374 44.79 33.68 53.36
N VAL A 375 44.30 33.77 54.60
CA VAL A 375 43.10 33.02 55.05
C VAL A 375 41.87 33.46 54.25
N ALA A 376 41.63 34.77 54.12
CA ALA A 376 40.49 35.28 53.35
C ALA A 376 40.56 34.88 51.86
N LEU A 377 41.75 34.84 51.27
CA LEU A 377 41.96 34.38 49.90
C LEU A 377 41.70 32.88 49.77
N THR A 378 42.13 32.10 50.77
CA THR A 378 41.86 30.66 50.84
C THR A 378 40.35 30.38 50.94
N GLU A 379 39.61 31.12 51.76
CA GLU A 379 38.15 31.00 51.86
C GLU A 379 37.42 31.39 50.57
N LYS A 380 37.86 32.48 49.90
CA LYS A 380 37.33 32.88 48.59
C LYS A 380 37.59 31.81 47.53
N TYR A 381 38.80 31.25 47.50
CA TYR A 381 39.16 30.15 46.60
C TYR A 381 38.30 28.91 46.85
N ASN A 382 38.16 28.48 48.11
CA ASN A 382 37.32 27.35 48.49
C ASN A 382 35.85 27.57 48.10
N THR A 383 35.31 28.77 48.30
CA THR A 383 33.95 29.14 47.88
C THR A 383 33.78 29.02 46.36
N LEU A 384 34.77 29.46 45.58
CA LEU A 384 34.75 29.34 44.13
C LEU A 384 34.82 27.87 43.68
N VAL A 385 35.67 27.06 44.32
CA VAL A 385 35.78 25.61 44.06
C VAL A 385 34.46 24.91 44.35
N PHE A 386 33.82 25.16 45.49
CA PHE A 386 32.51 24.57 45.81
C PHE A 386 31.41 25.00 44.84
N ARG A 387 31.40 26.27 44.42
CA ARG A 387 30.48 26.76 43.38
C ARG A 387 30.72 26.05 42.05
N HIS A 388 31.97 25.83 41.67
CA HIS A 388 32.32 25.08 40.46
C HIS A 388 31.87 23.63 40.55
N ILE A 389 32.14 22.93 41.65
CA ILE A 389 31.69 21.54 41.88
C ILE A 389 30.18 21.45 41.79
N ARG A 390 29.45 22.36 42.46
CA ARG A 390 27.97 22.39 42.41
C ARG A 390 27.45 22.60 40.98
N ASN A 391 28.06 23.53 40.23
CA ASN A 391 27.68 23.78 38.84
C ASN A 391 28.02 22.58 37.93
N LYS A 392 29.16 21.92 38.15
CA LYS A 392 29.56 20.70 37.43
C LYS A 392 28.56 19.56 37.68
N THR A 393 28.20 19.30 38.93
CA THR A 393 27.20 18.29 39.30
C THR A 393 25.82 18.62 38.69
N LYS A 394 25.39 19.89 38.74
CA LYS A 394 24.13 20.32 38.12
C LYS A 394 24.13 20.08 36.60
N ARG A 395 25.18 20.48 35.88
CA ARG A 395 25.30 20.23 34.43
C ARG A 395 25.35 18.74 34.11
N LYS A 396 26.06 17.94 34.91
CA LYS A 396 26.09 16.48 34.76
C LYS A 396 24.68 15.88 34.88
N SER A 397 23.92 16.25 35.91
CA SER A 397 22.53 15.78 36.07
C SER A 397 21.60 16.21 34.92
N GLN A 398 21.81 17.41 34.36
CA GLN A 398 21.03 17.90 33.20
C GLN A 398 21.36 17.10 31.94
N LEU A 399 22.64 16.78 31.70
CA LEU A 399 23.05 15.93 30.58
C LEU A 399 22.51 14.50 30.71
N GLU A 400 22.55 13.93 31.91
CA GLU A 400 21.98 12.59 32.18
C GLU A 400 20.46 12.56 31.99
N GLU A 401 19.74 13.61 32.39
CA GLU A 401 18.30 13.77 32.11
C GLU A 401 18.01 13.87 30.62
N LEU A 402 18.77 14.70 29.88
CA LEU A 402 18.62 14.81 28.42
C LEU A 402 18.91 13.48 27.72
N ARG A 403 19.95 12.76 28.14
CA ARG A 403 20.26 11.42 27.63
C ARG A 403 19.10 10.45 27.86
N ARG A 404 18.56 10.39 29.09
CA ARG A 404 17.39 9.55 29.40
C ARG A 404 16.19 9.88 28.51
N ARG A 405 15.91 11.16 28.26
CA ARG A 405 14.81 11.56 27.35
C ARG A 405 15.05 11.10 25.91
N MET A 406 16.28 11.28 25.40
CA MET A 406 16.63 10.79 24.06
C MET A 406 16.49 9.27 23.97
N ASP A 407 16.95 8.53 24.98
CA ASP A 407 16.84 7.06 25.01
C ASP A 407 15.36 6.63 25.02
N THR A 408 14.50 7.27 25.82
CA THR A 408 13.06 6.98 25.81
C THR A 408 12.39 7.29 24.47
N ALA A 409 12.78 8.40 23.82
CA ALA A 409 12.26 8.77 22.51
C ALA A 409 12.74 7.78 21.43
N ALA A 410 13.99 7.35 21.49
CA ALA A 410 14.55 6.34 20.59
C ALA A 410 13.84 4.99 20.76
N SER A 411 13.61 4.54 22.00
CA SER A 411 12.85 3.31 22.27
C SER A 411 11.41 3.41 21.76
N SER A 412 10.72 4.53 22.00
CA SER A 412 9.36 4.75 21.50
C SER A 412 9.31 4.75 19.96
N SER A 413 10.28 5.37 19.30
CA SER A 413 10.38 5.36 17.83
C SER A 413 10.62 3.95 17.31
N ASN A 414 11.49 3.17 17.95
CA ASN A 414 11.76 1.78 17.56
C ASN A 414 10.52 0.89 17.69
N CYS A 415 9.76 1.00 18.79
CA CYS A 415 8.49 0.26 18.92
C CYS A 415 7.48 0.62 17.81
N ARG A 416 7.44 1.90 17.39
CA ARG A 416 6.60 2.32 16.26
C ARG A 416 7.07 1.73 14.95
N ILE A 417 8.38 1.68 14.71
CA ILE A 417 8.97 1.04 13.53
C ILE A 417 8.59 -0.45 13.48
N GLU A 418 8.81 -1.19 14.57
CA GLU A 418 8.47 -2.62 14.66
C GLU A 418 6.98 -2.90 14.43
N SER A 419 6.10 -2.02 14.93
CA SER A 419 4.66 -2.09 14.69
C SER A 419 4.30 -1.88 13.22
N LEU A 420 4.89 -0.87 12.56
CA LEU A 420 4.67 -0.60 11.14
C LEU A 420 5.25 -1.72 10.24
N GLU A 421 6.41 -2.27 10.59
CA GLU A 421 6.99 -3.44 9.90
C GLU A 421 6.07 -4.65 9.98
N SER A 422 5.48 -4.90 11.15
CA SER A 422 4.50 -5.98 11.35
C SER A 422 3.23 -5.76 10.52
N GLN A 423 2.71 -4.53 10.46
CA GLN A 423 1.55 -4.19 9.61
C GLN A 423 1.86 -4.38 8.12
N LEU A 424 3.04 -3.94 7.67
CA LEU A 424 3.49 -4.09 6.29
C LEU A 424 3.68 -5.56 5.91
N ALA A 425 4.16 -6.40 6.84
CA ALA A 425 4.25 -7.85 6.62
C ALA A 425 2.86 -8.51 6.45
N LEU A 426 1.87 -8.11 7.26
CA LEU A 426 0.49 -8.59 7.12
C LEU A 426 -0.13 -8.17 5.78
N GLN A 427 0.05 -6.92 5.36
CA GLN A 427 -0.43 -6.44 4.06
C GLN A 427 0.21 -7.16 2.88
N LYS A 428 1.53 -7.41 2.93
CA LYS A 428 2.22 -8.22 1.91
C LYS A 428 1.64 -9.63 1.81
N LYS A 429 1.32 -10.25 2.95
CA LYS A 429 0.71 -11.59 2.98
C LYS A 429 -0.71 -11.57 2.39
N ALA A 430 -1.51 -10.55 2.68
CA ALA A 430 -2.85 -10.39 2.12
C ALA A 430 -2.80 -10.22 0.59
N LEU A 431 -1.93 -9.33 0.08
CA LEU A 431 -1.73 -9.12 -1.36
C LEU A 431 -1.29 -10.39 -2.10
N LEU A 432 -0.42 -11.21 -1.49
CA LEU A 432 -0.05 -12.50 -2.05
C LEU A 432 -1.24 -13.47 -2.12
N GLY A 433 -2.13 -13.45 -1.12
CA GLY A 433 -3.37 -14.22 -1.12
C GLY A 433 -4.31 -13.79 -2.25
N GLU A 434 -4.50 -12.49 -2.43
CA GLU A 434 -5.30 -11.92 -3.52
C GLU A 434 -4.72 -12.22 -4.91
N GLU A 435 -3.40 -12.18 -5.07
CA GLU A 435 -2.72 -12.56 -6.31
C GLU A 435 -3.02 -14.02 -6.69
N VAL A 436 -2.94 -14.93 -5.72
CA VAL A 436 -3.27 -16.35 -5.92
C VAL A 436 -4.75 -16.53 -6.27
N PHE A 437 -5.64 -15.80 -5.60
CA PHE A 437 -7.07 -15.82 -5.92
C PHE A 437 -7.36 -15.31 -7.33
N ARG A 438 -6.75 -14.18 -7.74
CA ARG A 438 -6.88 -13.63 -9.09
C ARG A 438 -6.46 -14.62 -10.16
N LYS A 439 -5.29 -15.26 -9.98
CA LYS A 439 -4.80 -16.31 -10.89
C LYS A 439 -5.76 -17.49 -11.00
N ARG A 440 -6.41 -17.88 -9.89
CA ARG A 440 -7.43 -18.94 -9.90
C ARG A 440 -8.66 -18.53 -10.71
N VAL A 441 -9.20 -17.33 -10.46
CA VAL A 441 -10.36 -16.79 -11.20
C VAL A 441 -10.06 -16.66 -12.69
N GLU A 442 -8.86 -16.19 -13.06
CA GLU A 442 -8.45 -16.12 -14.47
C GLU A 442 -8.38 -17.50 -15.14
N SER A 443 -7.87 -18.51 -14.43
CA SER A 443 -7.82 -19.89 -14.91
C SER A 443 -9.23 -20.44 -15.14
N ASP A 444 -10.13 -20.26 -14.17
CA ASP A 444 -11.53 -20.67 -14.27
C ASP A 444 -12.26 -19.95 -15.42
N TYR A 445 -11.99 -18.66 -15.62
CA TYR A 445 -12.53 -17.90 -16.74
C TYR A 445 -12.06 -18.44 -18.10
N ARG A 446 -10.77 -18.78 -18.24
CA ARG A 446 -10.23 -19.40 -19.46
C ARG A 446 -10.87 -20.77 -19.71
N ARG A 447 -11.05 -21.60 -18.67
CA ARG A 447 -11.75 -22.89 -18.77
C ARG A 447 -13.19 -22.71 -19.24
N LEU A 448 -13.95 -21.79 -18.64
CA LEU A 448 -15.32 -21.49 -19.05
C LEU A 448 -15.42 -20.96 -20.49
N GLN A 449 -14.45 -20.16 -20.94
CA GLN A 449 -14.41 -19.75 -22.34
C GLN A 449 -14.21 -20.95 -23.27
N GLU A 450 -13.36 -21.90 -22.91
CA GLU A 450 -13.11 -23.10 -23.71
C GLU A 450 -14.32 -24.02 -23.76
N GLU A 451 -14.99 -24.23 -22.61
CA GLU A 451 -16.27 -24.94 -22.54
C GLU A 451 -17.33 -24.27 -23.42
N LYS A 452 -17.43 -22.93 -23.39
CA LYS A 452 -18.33 -22.18 -24.28
C LYS A 452 -18.02 -22.43 -25.75
N ARG A 453 -16.74 -22.40 -26.16
CA ARG A 453 -16.35 -22.69 -27.56
C ARG A 453 -16.72 -24.12 -27.94
N SER A 454 -16.45 -25.08 -27.07
CA SER A 454 -16.80 -26.49 -27.26
C SER A 454 -18.31 -26.69 -27.42
N LEU A 455 -19.12 -26.07 -26.56
CA LEU A 455 -20.59 -26.13 -26.66
C LEU A 455 -21.12 -25.51 -27.95
N VAL A 456 -20.57 -24.38 -28.39
CA VAL A 456 -20.96 -23.76 -29.67
C VAL A 456 -20.69 -24.71 -30.85
N ILE A 457 -19.53 -25.39 -30.87
CA ILE A 457 -19.21 -26.38 -31.89
C ILE A 457 -20.19 -27.57 -31.83
N SER A 458 -20.48 -28.07 -30.63
CA SER A 458 -21.43 -29.17 -30.41
C SER A 458 -22.84 -28.83 -30.92
N VAL A 459 -23.33 -27.61 -30.62
CA VAL A 459 -24.63 -27.12 -31.11
C VAL A 459 -24.65 -27.02 -32.63
N LEU A 460 -23.61 -26.45 -33.26
CA LEU A 460 -23.52 -26.36 -34.72
C LEU A 460 -23.51 -27.75 -35.40
N ASN A 461 -22.84 -28.72 -34.79
CA ASN A 461 -22.84 -30.11 -35.27
C ASN A 461 -24.23 -30.76 -35.13
N ALA A 462 -24.90 -30.54 -33.99
CA ALA A 462 -26.26 -31.03 -33.76
C ALA A 462 -27.27 -30.42 -34.75
N GLU A 463 -27.20 -29.11 -34.99
CA GLU A 463 -28.01 -28.42 -36.01
C GLU A 463 -27.74 -28.97 -37.41
N SER A 464 -26.48 -29.21 -37.76
CA SER A 464 -26.11 -29.80 -39.06
C SER A 464 -26.67 -31.21 -39.22
N SER A 465 -26.63 -32.01 -38.15
CA SER A 465 -27.25 -33.36 -38.11
C SER A 465 -28.77 -33.28 -38.26
N LEU A 466 -29.43 -32.33 -37.58
CA LEU A 466 -30.87 -32.12 -37.68
C LEU A 466 -31.29 -31.73 -39.10
N ARG A 467 -30.58 -30.79 -39.75
CA ARG A 467 -30.81 -30.44 -41.17
C ARG A 467 -30.57 -31.60 -42.13
N ALA A 468 -29.68 -32.54 -41.79
CA ALA A 468 -29.48 -33.76 -42.58
C ALA A 468 -30.69 -34.69 -42.46
N LYS A 469 -31.19 -34.91 -41.23
CA LYS A 469 -32.40 -35.71 -40.97
C LYS A 469 -33.64 -35.10 -41.59
N GLU A 470 -33.81 -33.78 -41.55
CA GLU A 470 -34.93 -33.08 -42.22
C GLU A 470 -34.92 -33.32 -43.73
N ARG A 471 -33.74 -33.28 -44.37
CA ARG A 471 -33.59 -33.63 -45.79
C ARG A 471 -33.96 -35.09 -46.05
N GLU A 472 -33.54 -36.01 -45.19
CA GLU A 472 -33.90 -37.43 -45.29
C GLU A 472 -35.42 -37.65 -45.16
N ILE A 473 -36.06 -37.03 -44.17
CA ILE A 473 -37.52 -37.06 -43.98
C ILE A 473 -38.25 -36.55 -45.24
N LEU A 474 -37.81 -35.42 -45.81
CA LEU A 474 -38.39 -34.91 -47.07
C LEU A 474 -38.23 -35.90 -48.23
N THR A 475 -37.11 -36.63 -48.31
CA THR A 475 -36.94 -37.68 -49.34
C THR A 475 -37.84 -38.89 -49.09
N LEU A 476 -38.04 -39.30 -47.84
CA LEU A 476 -38.94 -40.40 -47.47
C LEU A 476 -40.39 -40.03 -47.76
N LYS A 477 -40.82 -38.81 -47.42
CA LYS A 477 -42.16 -38.32 -47.72
C LYS A 477 -42.48 -38.32 -49.22
N LYS A 478 -41.52 -37.92 -50.07
CA LYS A 478 -41.68 -38.02 -51.53
C LYS A 478 -41.83 -39.46 -52.03
N LYS A 479 -41.15 -40.42 -51.39
CA LYS A 479 -41.29 -41.84 -51.72
C LYS A 479 -42.65 -42.38 -51.27
N GLU A 480 -43.13 -41.97 -50.11
CA GLU A 480 -44.47 -42.28 -49.61
C GLU A 480 -45.54 -41.78 -50.58
N GLU A 481 -45.52 -40.50 -50.95
CA GLU A 481 -46.46 -39.91 -51.94
C GLU A 481 -46.44 -40.66 -53.28
N PHE A 482 -45.26 -41.08 -53.75
CA PHE A 482 -45.12 -41.90 -54.96
C PHE A 482 -45.77 -43.28 -54.79
N LEU A 483 -45.51 -43.96 -53.68
CA LEU A 483 -46.10 -45.27 -53.38
C LEU A 483 -47.62 -45.18 -53.24
N GLU A 484 -48.14 -44.16 -52.57
CA GLU A 484 -49.58 -43.89 -52.48
C GLU A 484 -50.20 -43.70 -53.86
N GLY A 485 -49.55 -42.91 -54.74
CA GLY A 485 -49.97 -42.72 -56.12
C GLY A 485 -50.02 -44.03 -56.92
N THR A 486 -48.94 -44.84 -56.87
CA THR A 486 -48.93 -46.15 -57.54
C THR A 486 -49.98 -47.12 -56.97
N THR A 487 -50.24 -47.06 -55.66
CA THR A 487 -51.24 -47.88 -54.99
C THR A 487 -52.65 -47.49 -55.44
N ALA A 488 -52.94 -46.19 -55.51
CA ALA A 488 -54.21 -45.67 -56.01
C ALA A 488 -54.45 -46.07 -57.47
N ASP A 489 -53.43 -45.98 -58.33
CA ASP A 489 -53.49 -46.42 -59.73
C ASP A 489 -53.78 -47.92 -59.86
N LEU A 490 -53.10 -48.75 -59.07
CA LEU A 490 -53.35 -50.20 -59.03
C LEU A 490 -54.76 -50.52 -58.55
N LEU A 491 -55.23 -49.85 -57.49
CA LEU A 491 -56.60 -50.00 -56.98
C LEU A 491 -57.63 -49.64 -58.06
N ALA A 492 -57.42 -48.53 -58.78
CA ALA A 492 -58.28 -48.10 -59.88
C ALA A 492 -58.33 -49.16 -61.01
N ARG A 493 -57.17 -49.74 -61.37
CA ARG A 493 -57.10 -50.84 -62.35
C ARG A 493 -57.83 -52.09 -61.88
N VAL A 494 -57.67 -52.49 -60.61
CA VAL A 494 -58.37 -53.65 -60.02
C VAL A 494 -59.88 -53.42 -60.00
N LEU A 495 -60.35 -52.24 -59.59
CA LEU A 495 -61.77 -51.89 -59.62
C LEU A 495 -62.30 -51.92 -61.05
N THR A 496 -61.57 -51.35 -62.01
CA THR A 496 -61.93 -51.42 -63.43
C THR A 496 -62.10 -52.86 -63.87
N LEU A 497 -61.09 -53.72 -63.68
CA LEU A 497 -61.15 -55.15 -64.04
C LEU A 497 -62.31 -55.90 -63.36
N LYS A 498 -62.59 -55.61 -62.09
CA LYS A 498 -63.65 -56.26 -61.31
C LYS A 498 -65.05 -55.88 -61.80
N TYR A 499 -65.24 -54.61 -62.19
CA TYR A 499 -66.54 -54.10 -62.62
C TYR A 499 -66.73 -54.06 -64.15
N THR A 500 -65.68 -54.26 -64.96
CA THR A 500 -65.78 -54.48 -66.42
C THR A 500 -66.25 -55.89 -66.79
N LYS A 501 -67.23 -56.44 -66.06
CA LYS A 501 -67.80 -57.77 -66.34
C LYS A 501 -68.86 -57.67 -67.46
N SER A 502 -68.48 -58.20 -68.62
CA SER A 502 -69.23 -58.58 -69.84
C SER A 502 -70.10 -57.52 -70.55
N PRO A 503 -69.64 -56.98 -71.69
CA PRO A 503 -70.57 -56.52 -72.73
C PRO A 503 -71.11 -57.75 -73.47
N SER A 504 -72.39 -58.07 -73.26
CA SER A 504 -73.15 -58.83 -74.25
C SER A 504 -73.47 -57.89 -75.42
N ASP A 505 -72.94 -58.27 -76.59
CA ASP A 505 -73.43 -58.01 -77.94
C ASP A 505 -73.56 -56.56 -78.50
N ARG A 506 -72.73 -56.33 -79.54
CA ARG A 506 -73.05 -55.80 -80.89
C ARG A 506 -72.94 -54.27 -81.16
N PRO A 507 -72.82 -53.84 -82.45
CA PRO A 507 -71.51 -53.54 -83.05
C PRO A 507 -71.38 -52.13 -83.70
N ALA A 508 -70.13 -51.81 -84.05
CA ALA A 508 -69.66 -51.00 -85.18
C ALA A 508 -70.16 -49.55 -85.38
N ALA A 509 -69.23 -48.58 -85.24
CA ALA A 509 -69.00 -47.50 -86.21
C ALA A 509 -67.71 -46.70 -85.89
N LYS A 510 -66.87 -46.48 -86.92
CA LYS A 510 -65.79 -45.45 -87.00
C LYS A 510 -66.44 -44.08 -87.38
N PRO A 511 -65.72 -42.93 -87.63
CA PRO A 511 -64.28 -42.60 -87.58
C PRO A 511 -63.95 -41.18 -87.00
N SER A 512 -62.72 -40.68 -87.27
CA SER A 512 -62.13 -39.30 -87.18
C SER A 512 -61.40 -38.99 -85.86
N PHE A 513 -60.08 -38.80 -85.79
CA PHE A 513 -59.13 -37.88 -86.48
C PHE A 513 -59.43 -36.41 -86.21
N ILE A 514 -58.66 -35.79 -85.29
CA ILE A 514 -58.17 -34.40 -85.31
C ILE A 514 -56.97 -34.29 -84.35
N GLN A 515 -55.87 -33.76 -84.88
CA GLN A 515 -54.68 -33.31 -84.16
C GLN A 515 -55.00 -32.08 -83.29
N SER A 516 -54.44 -31.98 -82.09
CA SER A 516 -54.08 -30.67 -81.52
C SER A 516 -53.04 -30.79 -80.40
N SER A 517 -51.86 -30.27 -80.70
CA SER A 517 -51.06 -29.37 -79.86
C SER A 517 -50.49 -29.84 -78.51
N LYS A 518 -49.18 -30.09 -78.55
CA LYS A 518 -48.20 -29.83 -77.49
C LYS A 518 -48.56 -28.60 -76.63
N THR A 519 -48.50 -28.73 -75.32
CA THR A 519 -48.22 -27.59 -74.43
C THR A 519 -47.31 -28.05 -73.29
N VAL A 520 -46.12 -27.48 -73.28
CA VAL A 520 -45.05 -27.63 -72.29
C VAL A 520 -45.43 -26.81 -71.05
N PRO A 521 -45.26 -27.29 -69.81
CA PRO A 521 -45.21 -26.39 -68.67
C PRO A 521 -43.82 -25.78 -68.59
N ASN A 522 -43.73 -24.55 -69.07
CA ASN A 522 -42.62 -23.63 -68.89
C ASN A 522 -42.65 -23.13 -67.43
N ILE A 523 -41.72 -23.55 -66.59
CA ILE A 523 -41.45 -22.86 -65.31
C ILE A 523 -40.13 -22.11 -65.49
N SER A 524 -40.28 -20.88 -65.96
CA SER A 524 -39.23 -19.88 -66.01
C SER A 524 -38.89 -19.42 -64.60
N THR A 525 -37.60 -19.51 -64.29
CA THR A 525 -36.87 -18.57 -63.45
C THR A 525 -37.34 -17.12 -63.66
N VAL A 526 -37.96 -16.54 -62.63
CA VAL A 526 -38.13 -15.09 -62.50
C VAL A 526 -37.22 -14.63 -61.37
N ALA A 527 -36.10 -14.02 -61.75
CA ALA A 527 -35.39 -13.09 -60.90
C ALA A 527 -36.30 -11.85 -60.74
N LYS A 528 -36.90 -11.70 -59.56
CA LYS A 528 -37.49 -10.44 -59.11
C LYS A 528 -36.71 -9.97 -57.89
N SER A 529 -35.81 -9.04 -58.15
CA SER A 529 -35.40 -8.02 -57.20
C SER A 529 -36.61 -7.14 -56.87
N SER A 530 -37.10 -7.20 -55.65
CA SER A 530 -37.92 -6.14 -55.04
C SER A 530 -37.88 -6.28 -53.53
N GLU A 531 -37.25 -5.29 -52.91
CA GLU A 531 -37.67 -4.61 -51.68
C GLU A 531 -38.01 -5.46 -50.45
N SER A 532 -37.09 -5.34 -49.49
CA SER A 532 -37.31 -5.30 -48.04
C SER A 532 -38.71 -4.86 -47.60
N PRO A 533 -39.27 -5.55 -46.59
CA PRO A 533 -39.70 -4.87 -45.39
C PRO A 533 -38.92 -5.38 -44.19
N SER A 534 -38.39 -4.42 -43.46
CA SER A 534 -37.90 -4.52 -42.09
C SER A 534 -38.99 -5.15 -41.20
N GLU A 535 -38.89 -6.46 -40.93
CA GLU A 535 -39.59 -7.10 -39.82
C GLU A 535 -38.63 -7.29 -38.65
N ARG A 536 -38.76 -6.32 -37.75
CA ARG A 536 -38.61 -6.38 -36.30
C ARG A 536 -38.06 -7.70 -35.75
N LYS A 537 -36.82 -7.59 -35.26
CA LYS A 537 -36.22 -8.44 -34.22
C LYS A 537 -37.23 -8.69 -33.09
N SER A 538 -37.78 -9.89 -33.03
CA SER A 538 -38.30 -10.46 -31.79
C SER A 538 -37.11 -10.82 -30.89
N PRO A 539 -37.12 -10.47 -29.59
CA PRO A 539 -36.03 -10.84 -28.71
C PRO A 539 -36.06 -12.35 -28.45
N LEU A 540 -34.94 -12.99 -28.74
CA LEU A 540 -34.64 -14.36 -28.32
C LEU A 540 -34.62 -14.38 -26.78
N VAL A 541 -35.71 -14.84 -26.18
CA VAL A 541 -35.77 -15.15 -24.74
C VAL A 541 -34.94 -16.41 -24.53
N ILE A 542 -33.68 -16.24 -24.13
CA ILE A 542 -32.85 -17.32 -23.64
C ILE A 542 -33.38 -17.67 -22.24
N ALA A 543 -34.15 -18.76 -22.16
CA ALA A 543 -34.49 -19.41 -20.90
C ALA A 543 -33.18 -19.93 -20.26
N LYS A 544 -32.76 -19.27 -19.18
CA LYS A 544 -31.68 -19.74 -18.32
C LYS A 544 -32.24 -20.84 -17.41
N ARG A 545 -32.02 -22.10 -17.78
CA ARG A 545 -32.02 -23.23 -16.83
C ARG A 545 -30.66 -23.28 -16.15
N HIS A 546 -30.63 -23.09 -14.83
CA HIS A 546 -29.63 -23.66 -13.95
C HIS A 546 -30.24 -23.90 -12.57
N SER A 547 -30.60 -25.15 -12.31
CA SER A 547 -30.48 -25.80 -11.01
C SER A 547 -29.38 -26.85 -11.18
N VAL A 548 -28.25 -26.69 -10.48
CA VAL A 548 -27.48 -27.82 -9.94
C VAL A 548 -26.85 -27.36 -8.62
N THR A 549 -27.34 -28.04 -7.60
CA THR A 549 -26.82 -28.25 -6.25
C THR A 549 -25.36 -28.70 -6.25
N SER A 550 -24.52 -28.11 -5.39
CA SER A 550 -23.30 -28.79 -4.92
C SER A 550 -23.33 -28.91 -3.40
N VAL A 551 -23.48 -30.17 -3.00
CA VAL A 551 -23.17 -30.74 -1.69
C VAL A 551 -21.72 -30.42 -1.34
N THR A 552 -21.48 -29.87 -0.15
CA THR A 552 -20.19 -30.00 0.53
C THR A 552 -20.45 -30.54 1.93
N ASP A 553 -20.35 -31.86 2.00
CA ASP A 553 -20.07 -32.60 3.22
C ASP A 553 -18.58 -32.40 3.51
N LEU A 554 -18.25 -31.66 4.57
CA LEU A 554 -16.88 -31.50 5.05
C LEU A 554 -16.75 -32.30 6.34
N GLY A 555 -16.08 -33.44 6.21
CA GLY A 555 -15.57 -34.22 7.33
C GLY A 555 -14.57 -33.42 8.15
N THR A 556 -14.79 -33.44 9.44
CA THR A 556 -13.91 -32.96 10.50
C THR A 556 -12.68 -33.86 10.62
N VAL A 557 -11.49 -33.26 10.65
CA VAL A 557 -10.30 -33.80 11.34
C VAL A 557 -9.82 -32.73 12.31
#